data_AF-A0A958LFX1-F1
#
_entry.id   AF-A0A958LFX1-F1
#
_cell.length_a   1.000
_cell.length_b   1.000
_cell.length_c   1.000
_cell.angle_alpha   90.00
_cell.angle_beta   90.00
_cell.angle_gamma   90.00
#
_symmetry.space_group_name_H-M   'P 1'
#
loop_
_entity.id
_entity.type
_entity.pdbx_description
1 polymer ?
#
loop_
_entity_poly.entity_id
_entity_poly.type
_entity_poly.pdbx_seq_one_letter_code
_entity_poly.pdbx_strand_id
1 'polypeptide(L)'
;PIEGGDVQDFVGALAEVVQALRVAGQRVVFYAGVDMAHVGLHFGDSERVSDRQLPAIEARDKEYLAAAEAGDPSALYSHVESDHDARRICGFPSLYTMFAAMRRAEIRTRGKLIDYRQAVDPISDCIVTFASMHWTA
;
A
#
# COMPACT_ATOMS: atom_id res chain seq x y z
N PRO A 1 -10.31 -7.15 -7.46
CA PRO A 1 -11.03 -6.73 -6.23
C PRO A 1 -11.15 -7.92 -5.27
N ILE A 2 -11.28 -7.70 -3.95
CA ILE A 2 -11.57 -8.77 -2.95
C ILE A 2 -12.92 -9.46 -3.23
N GLU A 3 -13.77 -8.80 -3.99
CA GLU A 3 -15.07 -9.31 -4.42
C GLU A 3 -14.87 -10.29 -5.59
N GLY A 4 -14.56 -11.54 -5.27
CA GLY A 4 -14.55 -12.69 -6.19
C GLY A 4 -13.17 -13.24 -6.60
N GLY A 5 -13.14 -14.53 -6.90
CA GLY A 5 -11.99 -15.25 -7.50
C GLY A 5 -10.82 -15.50 -6.54
N ASP A 6 -9.66 -15.82 -7.11
CA ASP A 6 -8.46 -16.29 -6.38
C ASP A 6 -8.01 -15.34 -5.26
N VAL A 7 -8.21 -14.03 -5.42
CA VAL A 7 -7.85 -13.02 -4.40
C VAL A 7 -8.71 -13.18 -3.15
N GLN A 8 -10.01 -13.41 -3.32
CA GLN A 8 -10.93 -13.63 -2.21
C GLN A 8 -10.56 -14.90 -1.43
N ASP A 9 -10.25 -15.98 -2.15
CA ASP A 9 -9.90 -17.27 -1.57
C ASP A 9 -8.59 -17.18 -0.80
N PHE A 10 -7.59 -16.50 -1.37
CA PHE A 10 -6.31 -16.27 -0.69
C PHE A 10 -6.48 -15.44 0.59
N VAL A 11 -7.22 -14.33 0.53
CA VAL A 11 -7.51 -13.48 1.70
C VAL A 11 -8.27 -14.28 2.78
N GLY A 12 -9.20 -15.14 2.36
CA GLY A 12 -9.93 -16.05 3.24
C GLY A 12 -9.02 -17.01 3.97
N ALA A 13 -8.21 -17.77 3.22
CA ALA A 13 -7.27 -18.73 3.78
C ALA A 13 -6.24 -18.07 4.71
N LEU A 14 -5.71 -16.90 4.34
CA LEU A 14 -4.77 -16.16 5.19
C LEU A 14 -5.42 -15.72 6.51
N ALA A 15 -6.68 -15.25 6.46
CA ALA A 15 -7.42 -14.87 7.66
C ALA A 15 -7.66 -16.07 8.60
N GLU A 16 -8.03 -17.22 8.05
CA GLU A 16 -8.24 -18.46 8.82
C GLU A 16 -6.95 -18.92 9.53
N VAL A 17 -5.81 -18.88 8.84
CA VAL A 17 -4.50 -19.21 9.43
C VAL A 17 -4.18 -18.25 10.59
N VAL A 18 -4.39 -16.95 10.39
CA VAL A 18 -4.14 -15.93 11.41
C VAL A 18 -5.05 -16.14 12.64
N GLN A 19 -6.33 -16.46 12.43
CA GLN A 19 -7.26 -16.78 13.51
C GLN A 19 -6.84 -18.04 14.28
N ALA A 20 -6.48 -19.12 13.58
CA ALA A 20 -6.04 -20.37 14.19
C ALA A 20 -4.79 -20.17 15.07
N LEU A 21 -3.80 -19.42 14.58
CA LEU A 21 -2.60 -19.08 15.35
C LEU A 21 -2.93 -18.27 16.61
N ARG A 22 -3.85 -17.30 16.52
CA ARG A 22 -4.30 -16.50 17.67
C ARG A 22 -5.04 -17.34 18.71
N VAL A 23 -5.91 -18.25 18.29
CA VAL A 23 -6.60 -19.20 19.20
C VAL A 23 -5.60 -20.10 19.91
N ALA A 24 -4.51 -20.49 19.24
CA ALA A 24 -3.40 -21.23 19.83
C ALA A 24 -2.45 -20.37 20.71
N GLY A 25 -2.78 -19.10 20.96
CA GLY A 25 -1.99 -18.20 21.80
C GLY A 25 -0.70 -17.68 21.16
N GLN A 26 -0.52 -17.86 19.84
CA GLN A 26 0.63 -17.37 19.10
C GLN A 26 0.50 -15.87 18.78
N ARG A 27 1.63 -15.18 18.67
CA ARG A 27 1.69 -13.79 18.21
C ARG A 27 2.01 -13.77 16.72
N VAL A 28 1.21 -13.03 15.95
CA VAL A 28 1.38 -12.86 14.51
C VAL A 28 1.75 -11.42 14.21
N VAL A 29 2.76 -11.22 13.36
CA VAL A 29 3.15 -9.91 12.83
C VAL A 29 2.95 -9.94 11.32
N PHE A 30 2.29 -8.92 10.80
CA PHE A 30 2.23 -8.67 9.36
C PHE A 30 3.34 -7.69 8.98
N TYR A 31 4.01 -7.96 7.87
CA TYR A 31 5.08 -7.13 7.33
C TYR A 31 4.88 -6.96 5.82
N ALA A 32 4.80 -5.72 5.36
CA ALA A 32 4.72 -5.37 3.96
C ALA A 32 6.02 -4.64 3.55
N GLY A 33 6.90 -5.34 2.84
CA GLY A 33 8.10 -4.75 2.25
C GLY A 33 7.76 -4.19 0.88
N VAL A 34 7.39 -2.90 0.81
CA VAL A 34 6.86 -2.28 -0.39
C VAL A 34 7.35 -0.84 -0.54
N ASP A 35 7.44 -0.41 -1.79
CA ASP A 35 7.53 1.00 -2.16
C ASP A 35 6.14 1.52 -2.61
N MET A 36 6.06 2.78 -3.01
CA MET A 36 4.84 3.41 -3.49
C MET A 36 4.96 3.85 -4.94
N ALA A 37 4.95 5.15 -5.22
CA ALA A 37 4.85 5.68 -6.57
C ALA A 37 6.15 5.46 -7.35
N HIS A 38 6.02 4.99 -8.59
CA HIS A 38 7.07 4.86 -9.59
C HIS A 38 6.73 5.78 -10.78
N VAL A 39 7.44 6.89 -10.88
CA VAL A 39 7.15 7.98 -11.83
C VAL A 39 8.39 8.31 -12.66
N GLY A 40 8.18 8.55 -13.94
CA GLY A 40 9.19 8.98 -14.92
C GLY A 40 9.36 8.04 -16.10
N LEU A 41 10.19 8.46 -17.06
CA LEU A 41 10.37 7.74 -18.32
C LEU A 41 10.83 6.29 -18.08
N HIS A 42 11.60 6.03 -17.02
CA HIS A 42 12.04 4.68 -16.66
C HIS A 42 10.88 3.71 -16.44
N PHE A 43 9.76 4.21 -15.91
CA PHE A 43 8.56 3.42 -15.62
C PHE A 43 7.50 3.51 -16.72
N GLY A 44 7.80 4.22 -17.82
CA GLY A 44 6.93 4.31 -19.00
C GLY A 44 6.01 5.52 -19.02
N ASP A 45 6.31 6.58 -18.25
CA ASP A 45 5.65 7.88 -18.49
C ASP A 45 6.08 8.48 -19.83
N SER A 46 5.23 9.31 -20.43
CA SER A 46 5.53 9.98 -21.70
C SER A 46 6.31 11.28 -21.55
N GLU A 47 6.33 11.83 -20.34
CA GLU A 47 6.98 13.10 -20.03
C GLU A 47 8.08 12.90 -18.99
N ARG A 48 9.15 13.69 -19.11
CA ARG A 48 10.25 13.68 -18.14
C ARG A 48 9.79 14.21 -16.80
N VAL A 49 10.29 13.60 -15.74
CA VAL A 49 10.08 14.13 -14.40
C VAL A 49 10.77 15.48 -14.23
N SER A 50 10.12 16.36 -13.49
CA SER A 50 10.66 17.64 -13.06
C SER A 50 10.43 17.83 -11.57
N ASP A 51 11.32 18.59 -10.92
CA ASP A 51 11.23 18.88 -9.48
C ASP A 51 9.89 19.55 -9.09
N ARG A 52 9.19 20.15 -10.06
CA ARG A 52 7.86 20.76 -9.85
C ARG A 52 6.76 19.73 -9.58
N GLN A 53 6.96 18.47 -9.96
CA GLN A 53 5.98 17.40 -9.74
C GLN A 53 6.14 16.76 -8.35
N LEU A 54 7.30 16.89 -7.70
CA LEU A 54 7.59 16.25 -6.40
C LEU A 54 6.53 16.56 -5.33
N PRO A 55 6.05 17.81 -5.15
CA PRO A 55 5.02 18.10 -4.16
C PRO A 55 3.66 17.48 -4.50
N ALA A 56 3.34 17.35 -5.79
CA ALA A 56 2.08 16.76 -6.24
C ALA A 56 2.08 15.23 -6.02
N ILE A 57 3.22 14.58 -6.29
CA ILE A 57 3.42 13.16 -5.99
C ILE A 57 3.28 12.93 -4.47
N GLU A 58 3.96 13.76 -3.66
CA GLU A 58 3.87 13.67 -2.19
C GLU A 58 2.44 13.85 -1.68
N ALA A 59 1.70 14.82 -2.21
CA ALA A 59 0.30 15.03 -1.81
C ALA A 59 -0.56 13.80 -2.08
N ARG A 60 -0.44 13.21 -3.28
CA ARG A 60 -1.18 12.00 -3.67
C ARG A 60 -0.73 10.76 -2.90
N ASP A 61 0.54 10.67 -2.52
CA ASP A 61 1.03 9.59 -1.66
C ASP A 61 0.52 9.73 -0.23
N LYS A 62 0.44 10.96 0.30
CA LYS A 62 -0.12 11.20 1.65
C LYS A 62 -1.60 10.84 1.75
N GLU A 63 -2.38 11.06 0.70
CA GLU A 63 -3.77 10.59 0.63
C GLU A 63 -3.85 9.06 0.67
N TYR A 64 -2.98 8.37 -0.09
CA TYR A 64 -2.87 6.91 -0.05
C TYR A 64 -2.44 6.39 1.33
N LEU A 65 -1.45 7.03 1.94
CA LEU A 65 -0.96 6.71 3.28
C LEU A 65 -2.03 6.94 4.35
N ALA A 66 -2.89 7.95 4.22
CA ALA A 66 -4.00 8.17 5.15
C ALA A 66 -5.01 7.01 5.12
N ALA A 67 -5.29 6.45 3.93
CA ALA A 67 -6.09 5.23 3.81
C ALA A 67 -5.39 4.01 4.47
N ALA A 68 -4.06 3.92 4.35
CA ALA A 68 -3.27 2.89 5.02
C ALA A 68 -3.25 3.07 6.54
N GLU A 69 -3.17 4.30 7.06
CA GLU A 69 -3.28 4.60 8.50
C GLU A 69 -4.64 4.17 9.07
N ALA A 70 -5.72 4.28 8.28
CA ALA A 70 -7.04 3.80 8.65
C ALA A 70 -7.19 2.27 8.53
N GLY A 71 -6.22 1.57 7.93
CA GLY A 71 -6.31 0.14 7.64
C GLY A 71 -7.47 -0.20 6.70
N ASP A 72 -7.76 0.67 5.72
CA ASP A 72 -8.94 0.55 4.88
C ASP A 72 -8.62 0.10 3.45
N PRO A 73 -8.73 -1.21 3.14
CA PRO A 73 -8.45 -1.74 1.80
C PRO A 73 -9.38 -1.16 0.73
N SER A 74 -10.63 -0.82 1.06
CA SER A 74 -11.56 -0.22 0.10
C SER A 74 -11.07 1.18 -0.32
N ALA A 75 -10.65 2.00 0.64
CA ALA A 75 -10.07 3.31 0.35
C ALA A 75 -8.76 3.22 -0.45
N LEU A 76 -7.90 2.24 -0.16
CA LEU A 76 -6.69 1.99 -0.96
C LEU A 76 -7.02 1.63 -2.41
N TYR A 77 -8.02 0.77 -2.62
CA TYR A 77 -8.48 0.39 -3.96
C TYR A 77 -9.02 1.61 -4.72
N SER A 78 -9.95 2.36 -4.12
CA SER A 78 -10.53 3.55 -4.74
C SER A 78 -9.49 4.62 -5.05
N HIS A 79 -8.45 4.77 -4.22
CA HIS A 79 -7.36 5.70 -4.49
C HIS A 79 -6.59 5.34 -5.76
N VAL A 80 -6.19 4.08 -5.90
CA VAL A 80 -5.46 3.57 -7.08
C VAL A 80 -6.35 3.58 -8.32
N GLU A 81 -7.62 3.21 -8.18
CA GLU A 81 -8.59 3.25 -9.27
C GLU A 81 -8.82 4.68 -9.78
N SER A 82 -8.85 5.68 -8.89
CA SER A 82 -9.17 7.06 -9.23
C SER A 82 -8.25 7.70 -10.28
N ASP A 83 -7.01 7.21 -10.37
CA ASP A 83 -6.02 7.64 -11.37
C ASP A 83 -5.56 6.49 -12.27
N HIS A 84 -6.30 5.37 -12.30
CA HIS A 84 -5.96 4.15 -13.05
C HIS A 84 -4.52 3.65 -12.82
N ASP A 85 -4.04 3.76 -11.57
CA ASP A 85 -2.67 3.43 -11.18
C ASP A 85 -1.61 4.17 -12.00
N ALA A 86 -1.86 5.44 -12.35
CA ALA A 86 -0.93 6.26 -13.13
C ALA A 86 0.47 6.39 -12.47
N ARG A 87 0.53 6.21 -11.15
CA ARG A 87 1.78 6.22 -10.36
C ARG A 87 2.37 4.83 -10.13
N ARG A 88 1.78 3.76 -10.68
CA ARG A 88 2.29 2.38 -10.61
C ARG A 88 2.69 1.99 -9.19
N ILE A 89 1.73 2.07 -8.28
CA ILE A 89 1.97 1.86 -6.84
C ILE A 89 2.22 0.37 -6.59
N CYS A 90 3.49 -0.03 -6.50
CA CYS A 90 3.85 -1.45 -6.38
C CYS A 90 3.35 -2.07 -5.07
N GLY A 91 3.26 -1.26 -4.01
CA GLY A 91 2.80 -1.71 -2.70
C GLY A 91 1.30 -1.98 -2.58
N PHE A 92 0.51 -1.55 -3.56
CA PHE A 92 -0.94 -1.65 -3.48
C PHE A 92 -1.46 -3.07 -3.27
N PRO A 93 -1.09 -4.08 -4.08
CA PRO A 93 -1.59 -5.44 -3.91
C PRO A 93 -1.27 -6.01 -2.52
N SER A 94 -0.08 -5.74 -1.99
CA SER A 94 0.37 -6.25 -0.68
C SER A 94 -0.38 -5.58 0.48
N LEU A 95 -0.48 -4.24 0.50
CA LEU A 95 -1.20 -3.52 1.55
C LEU A 95 -2.69 -3.82 1.52
N TYR A 96 -3.28 -3.85 0.31
CA TYR A 96 -4.68 -4.22 0.10
C TYR A 96 -4.99 -5.61 0.67
N THR A 97 -4.18 -6.62 0.32
CA THR A 97 -4.34 -8.00 0.80
C THR A 97 -4.13 -8.09 2.31
N MET A 98 -3.11 -7.40 2.85
CA MET A 98 -2.80 -7.38 4.27
C MET A 98 -3.99 -6.85 5.10
N PHE A 99 -4.52 -5.67 4.76
CA PHE A 99 -5.64 -5.11 5.50
C PHE A 99 -6.94 -5.87 5.28
N ALA A 100 -7.15 -6.45 4.10
CA ALA A 100 -8.29 -7.33 3.84
C ALA A 100 -8.26 -8.57 4.75
N ALA A 101 -7.11 -9.22 4.85
CA ALA A 101 -6.94 -10.39 5.71
C ALA A 101 -7.08 -10.03 7.20
N MET A 102 -6.50 -8.90 7.64
CA MET A 102 -6.68 -8.40 9.01
C MET A 102 -8.17 -8.14 9.31
N ARG A 103 -8.88 -7.43 8.43
CA ARG A 103 -10.31 -7.12 8.59
C ARG A 103 -11.14 -8.40 8.67
N ARG A 104 -10.87 -9.38 7.79
CA ARG A 104 -11.55 -10.68 7.79
C ARG A 104 -11.22 -11.54 9.02
N ALA A 105 -10.00 -11.41 9.56
CA ALA A 105 -9.60 -12.01 10.83
C ALA A 105 -10.09 -11.23 12.07
N GLU A 106 -10.96 -10.24 11.89
CA GLU A 106 -11.52 -9.36 12.93
C GLU A 106 -10.45 -8.59 13.72
N ILE A 107 -9.34 -8.25 13.07
CA ILE A 107 -8.27 -7.43 13.62
C ILE A 107 -8.50 -5.99 13.16
N ARG A 108 -8.83 -5.11 14.10
CA ARG A 108 -8.82 -3.67 13.86
C ARG A 108 -7.47 -3.12 14.24
N THR A 109 -6.93 -2.23 13.41
CA THR A 109 -5.68 -1.54 13.69
C THR A 109 -5.81 -0.06 13.39
N ARG A 110 -4.90 0.72 13.97
CA ARG A 110 -4.66 2.10 13.57
C ARG A 110 -3.17 2.27 13.28
N GLY A 111 -2.89 2.82 12.11
CA GLY A 111 -1.54 3.09 11.65
C GLY A 111 -1.03 4.45 12.09
N LYS A 112 0.29 4.58 12.07
CA LYS A 112 1.00 5.84 12.19
C LYS A 112 2.13 5.89 11.18
N LEU A 113 2.17 6.96 10.40
CA LEU A 113 3.32 7.30 9.56
C LEU A 113 4.54 7.68 10.41
N ILE A 114 5.68 7.06 10.14
CA ILE A 114 6.96 7.34 10.80
C ILE A 114 7.77 8.33 9.97
N ASP A 115 7.98 8.03 8.68
CA ASP A 115 8.73 8.84 7.74
C ASP A 115 8.22 8.61 6.31
N TYR A 116 8.37 9.61 5.45
CA TYR A 116 8.06 9.57 4.02
C TYR A 116 9.19 10.25 3.26
N ARG A 117 9.66 9.64 2.17
CA ARG A 117 10.69 10.22 1.31
C ARG A 117 10.49 9.85 -0.15
N GLN A 118 11.21 10.59 -0.99
CA GLN A 118 11.28 10.39 -2.43
C GLN A 118 12.75 10.18 -2.81
N ALA A 119 13.05 9.07 -3.47
CA ALA A 119 14.30 8.85 -4.17
C ALA A 119 14.15 9.41 -5.59
N VAL A 120 14.95 10.42 -5.92
CA VAL A 120 14.93 11.10 -7.22
C VAL A 120 16.26 10.84 -7.92
N ASP A 121 16.20 10.22 -9.09
CA ASP A 121 17.33 10.09 -10.01
C ASP A 121 17.02 10.82 -11.33
N PRO A 122 17.55 12.05 -11.51
CA PRO A 122 17.34 12.82 -12.72
C PRO A 122 18.01 12.23 -13.98
N ILE A 123 19.05 11.41 -13.80
CA ILE A 123 19.81 10.83 -14.92
C ILE A 123 18.99 9.72 -15.57
N SER A 124 18.44 8.82 -14.76
CA SER A 124 17.57 7.74 -15.23
C SER A 124 16.11 8.16 -15.41
N ASP A 125 15.75 9.38 -15.03
CA ASP A 125 14.39 9.92 -15.08
C ASP A 125 13.43 9.03 -14.27
N CYS A 126 13.77 8.88 -12.99
CA CYS A 126 13.17 7.92 -12.08
C CYS A 126 12.89 8.58 -10.74
N ILE A 127 11.63 8.49 -10.29
CA ILE A 127 11.22 8.82 -8.93
C ILE A 127 10.57 7.58 -8.33
N VAL A 128 11.08 7.17 -7.17
CA VAL A 128 10.44 6.14 -6.32
C VAL A 128 10.14 6.74 -4.96
N THR A 129 8.91 6.59 -4.48
CA THR A 129 8.53 7.07 -3.16
C THR A 129 8.37 5.92 -2.17
N PHE A 130 8.70 6.19 -0.91
CA PHE A 130 8.72 5.17 0.14
C PHE A 130 8.35 5.77 1.49
N ALA A 131 7.78 4.94 2.34
CA ALA A 131 7.33 5.33 3.68
C ALA A 131 7.57 4.20 4.68
N SER A 132 7.76 4.57 5.94
CA SER A 132 7.77 3.64 7.07
C SER A 132 6.54 3.88 7.92
N MET A 133 5.83 2.80 8.26
CA MET A 133 4.60 2.86 9.04
C MET A 133 4.55 1.71 10.03
N HIS A 134 3.83 1.90 11.13
CA HIS A 134 3.48 0.81 12.04
C HIS A 134 2.02 0.88 12.43
N TRP A 135 1.44 -0.27 12.75
CA TRP A 135 0.06 -0.42 13.18
C TRP A 135 -0.01 -1.09 14.54
N THR A 136 -0.94 -0.65 15.37
CA THR A 136 -1.25 -1.28 16.66
C THR A 136 -2.71 -1.73 16.66
N ALA A 137 -2.94 -2.95 17.17
CA ALA A 137 -4.27 -3.56 17.34
C ALA A 137 -4.79 -3.35 18.77
#